data_AF-A0A1H7W8F2-F1
#
_entry.id   AF-A0A1H7W8F2-F1
#
_cell.length_a   1.000
_cell.length_b   1.000
_cell.length_c   1.000
_cell.angle_alpha   90.00
_cell.angle_beta   90.00
_cell.angle_gamma   90.00
#
_symmetry.space_group_name_H-M   'P 1'
#
loop_
_entity.id
_entity.type
_entity.pdbx_description
1 polymer ?
#
loop_
_entity_poly.entity_id
_entity_poly.type
_entity_poly.pdbx_seq_one_letter_code
_entity_poly.pdbx_strand_id
1 'polypeptide(L)'
;MSFISTQNRWDTFLLKIKDRFHEVLSKTEKALPLLFEATDFETITFQNAWQGIYSQASDLISKIDDTWFDKVEQTFLDSDLEYGSTKFINERNKGFQLQHDLNQELKSYEVRIFEKAAKKLLSSVKETLSEDFSCTQCQAKLPVKNNFFRSYYSTCDYCQTVNTFEPGTKARNIEHFAVDALGQAAALKHHLTYEDLKFQNYLSDRDIISKDELITQYRKYTETFLKKRIEIIPDYQDRYEKDLSAKMSFLIDYI
;
A
#
# COMPACT_ATOMS: atom_id res chain seq x y z
N MET A 1 -23.89 35.69 0.82
CA MET A 1 -22.43 35.86 0.52
C MET A 1 -22.29 35.75 -0.98
N SER A 2 -21.44 36.53 -1.67
CA SER A 2 -21.34 36.42 -3.14
C SER A 2 -20.68 35.09 -3.55
N PHE A 3 -21.03 34.54 -4.72
CA PHE A 3 -20.39 33.34 -5.30
C PHE A 3 -18.85 33.36 -5.22
N ILE A 4 -18.21 34.46 -5.66
CA ILE A 4 -16.74 34.60 -5.69
C ILE A 4 -16.15 34.49 -4.27
N SER A 5 -16.80 35.10 -3.30
CA SER A 5 -16.38 35.01 -1.90
C SER A 5 -16.52 33.59 -1.35
N THR A 6 -17.55 32.84 -1.74
CA THR A 6 -17.73 31.44 -1.33
C THR A 6 -16.67 30.55 -1.97
N GLN A 7 -16.44 30.71 -3.28
CA GLN A 7 -15.41 30.02 -4.04
C GLN A 7 -14.00 30.23 -3.44
N ASN A 8 -13.60 31.47 -3.18
CA ASN A 8 -12.29 31.77 -2.59
C ASN A 8 -12.08 31.10 -1.22
N ARG A 9 -13.14 31.03 -0.40
CA ARG A 9 -13.09 30.36 0.92
C ARG A 9 -12.96 28.84 0.76
N TRP A 10 -13.66 28.27 -0.22
CA TRP A 10 -13.57 26.85 -0.55
C TRP A 10 -12.16 26.48 -1.04
N ASP A 11 -11.62 27.21 -2.01
CA ASP A 11 -10.27 26.99 -2.54
C ASP A 11 -9.21 27.12 -1.44
N THR A 12 -9.34 28.11 -0.56
CA THR A 12 -8.45 28.29 0.60
C THR A 12 -8.52 27.12 1.58
N PHE A 13 -9.72 26.57 1.81
CA PHE A 13 -9.90 25.40 2.67
C PHE A 13 -9.23 24.15 2.06
N LEU A 14 -9.47 23.89 0.78
CA LEU A 14 -8.87 22.78 0.04
C LEU A 14 -7.33 22.83 0.10
N LEU A 15 -6.75 24.01 -0.12
CA LEU A 15 -5.30 24.21 -0.02
C LEU A 15 -4.77 23.88 1.38
N LYS A 16 -5.45 24.33 2.44
CA LYS A 16 -5.06 24.05 3.83
C LYS A 16 -5.11 22.55 4.16
N ILE A 17 -6.10 21.82 3.65
CA ILE A 17 -6.18 20.37 3.82
C ILE A 17 -4.97 19.69 3.15
N LYS A 18 -4.66 20.08 1.90
CA LYS A 18 -3.50 19.57 1.16
C LYS A 18 -2.19 19.83 1.89
N ASP A 19 -1.96 21.08 2.33
CA ASP A 19 -0.74 21.45 3.05
C ASP A 19 -0.58 20.67 4.35
N ARG A 20 -1.67 20.53 5.12
CA ARG A 20 -1.67 19.80 6.38
C ARG A 20 -1.42 18.30 6.17
N PHE A 21 -2.00 17.72 5.12
CA PHE A 21 -1.76 16.34 4.74
C PHE A 21 -0.26 16.08 4.45
N HIS A 22 0.38 16.95 3.66
CA HIS A 22 1.82 16.83 3.37
C HIS A 22 2.69 17.04 4.61
N GLU A 23 2.30 17.95 5.51
CA GLU A 23 2.99 18.16 6.78
C GLU A 23 2.99 16.88 7.65
N VAL A 24 1.84 16.18 7.74
CA VAL A 24 1.70 14.93 8.51
C VAL A 24 2.57 13.82 7.90
N LEU A 25 2.55 13.65 6.58
CA LEU A 25 3.30 12.57 5.93
C LEU A 25 4.83 12.81 5.91
N SER A 26 5.27 14.06 5.74
CA SER A 26 6.71 14.38 5.71
C SER A 26 7.44 14.09 7.03
N LYS A 27 6.77 14.28 8.17
CA LYS A 27 7.32 13.91 9.50
C LYS A 27 7.44 12.40 9.65
N THR A 28 6.45 11.69 9.13
CA THR A 28 6.34 10.23 9.19
C THR A 28 7.45 9.53 8.42
N GLU A 29 7.73 9.98 7.19
CA GLU A 29 8.71 9.34 6.32
C GLU A 29 10.12 9.30 6.94
N LYS A 30 10.45 10.27 7.81
CA LYS A 30 11.72 10.33 8.53
C LYS A 30 11.73 9.43 9.78
N ALA A 31 10.60 9.35 10.50
CA ALA A 31 10.54 8.70 11.80
C ALA A 31 10.37 7.17 11.72
N LEU A 32 9.49 6.68 10.84
CA LEU A 32 9.14 5.25 10.79
C LEU A 32 10.33 4.33 10.48
N PRO A 33 11.23 4.65 9.53
CA PRO A 33 12.39 3.80 9.28
C PRO A 33 13.34 3.69 10.48
N LEU A 34 13.49 4.77 11.26
CA LEU A 34 14.32 4.78 12.47
C LEU A 34 13.69 3.96 13.59
N LEU A 35 12.37 4.07 13.75
CA LEU A 35 11.61 3.24 14.69
C LEU A 35 11.79 1.75 14.37
N PHE A 36 11.68 1.37 13.09
CA PHE A 36 11.77 -0.03 12.68
C PHE A 36 13.14 -0.64 12.98
N GLU A 37 14.22 0.10 12.78
CA GLU A 37 15.57 -0.35 13.16
C GLU A 37 15.74 -0.40 14.69
N ALA A 38 15.25 0.60 15.41
CA ALA A 38 15.36 0.67 16.87
C ALA A 38 14.60 -0.47 17.58
N THR A 39 13.56 -1.01 16.96
CA THR A 39 12.79 -2.16 17.46
C THR A 39 13.26 -3.51 16.90
N ASP A 40 14.47 -3.59 16.35
CA ASP A 40 15.02 -4.79 15.72
C ASP A 40 14.10 -5.40 14.64
N PHE A 41 13.50 -4.53 13.83
CA PHE A 41 12.57 -4.87 12.75
C PHE A 41 11.27 -5.55 13.22
N GLU A 42 10.78 -5.19 14.41
CA GLU A 42 9.47 -5.63 14.90
C GLU A 42 8.34 -5.02 14.03
N THR A 43 7.64 -5.88 13.29
CA THR A 43 6.70 -5.47 12.23
C THR A 43 5.38 -4.95 12.77
N ILE A 44 4.92 -5.42 13.94
CA ILE A 44 3.64 -5.01 14.52
C ILE A 44 3.73 -3.57 15.00
N THR A 45 4.81 -3.20 15.69
CA THR A 45 5.06 -1.83 16.17
C THR A 45 5.17 -0.87 14.99
N PHE A 46 5.86 -1.26 13.92
CA PHE A 46 5.93 -0.47 12.69
C PHE A 46 4.54 -0.26 12.06
N GLN A 47 3.75 -1.34 11.93
CA GLN A 47 2.40 -1.28 11.37
C GLN A 47 1.45 -0.42 12.22
N ASN A 48 1.51 -0.55 13.55
CA ASN A 48 0.70 0.26 14.47
C ASN A 48 1.05 1.74 14.38
N ALA A 49 2.34 2.07 14.30
CA ALA A 49 2.78 3.44 14.12
C ALA A 49 2.30 4.02 12.77
N TRP A 50 2.41 3.24 11.68
CA TRP A 50 1.83 3.63 10.38
C TRP A 50 0.32 3.84 10.47
N GLN A 51 -0.42 2.93 11.11
CA GLN A 51 -1.87 3.01 11.20
C GLN A 51 -2.35 4.31 11.86
N GLY A 52 -1.67 4.77 12.91
CA GLY A 52 -2.00 6.05 13.55
C GLY A 52 -1.79 7.26 12.63
N ILE A 53 -0.83 7.19 11.70
CA ILE A 53 -0.57 8.23 10.70
C ILE A 53 -1.58 8.15 9.55
N TYR A 54 -1.84 6.93 9.07
CA TYR A 54 -2.83 6.66 8.03
C TYR A 54 -4.18 7.23 8.45
N SER A 55 -4.65 6.94 9.66
CA SER A 55 -5.91 7.47 10.19
C SER A 55 -5.93 9.00 10.21
N GLN A 56 -4.87 9.66 10.68
CA GLN A 56 -4.79 11.12 10.67
C GLN A 56 -4.85 11.71 9.24
N ALA A 57 -4.20 11.06 8.28
CA ALA A 57 -4.21 11.50 6.89
C ALA A 57 -5.58 11.27 6.24
N SER A 58 -6.21 10.11 6.45
CA SER A 58 -7.56 9.80 5.98
C SER A 58 -8.60 10.74 6.57
N ASP A 59 -8.51 11.07 7.87
CA ASP A 59 -9.41 12.04 8.51
C ASP A 59 -9.32 13.43 7.87
N LEU A 60 -8.15 13.83 7.37
CA LEU A 60 -8.01 15.09 6.61
C LEU A 60 -8.69 15.02 5.25
N ILE A 61 -8.62 13.87 4.58
CA ILE A 61 -9.26 13.64 3.28
C ILE A 61 -10.79 13.63 3.43
N SER A 62 -11.33 12.93 4.43
CA SER A 62 -12.78 12.84 4.69
C SER A 62 -13.40 14.21 4.99
N LYS A 63 -12.67 15.09 5.68
CA LYS A 63 -13.12 16.46 5.97
C LYS A 63 -13.48 17.28 4.73
N ILE A 64 -12.95 16.95 3.55
CA ILE A 64 -13.30 17.64 2.30
C ILE A 64 -14.78 17.43 2.00
N ASP A 65 -15.26 16.18 2.04
CA ASP A 65 -16.65 15.83 1.77
C ASP A 65 -17.58 16.27 2.90
N ASP A 66 -17.18 16.04 4.15
CA ASP A 66 -17.94 16.50 5.33
C ASP A 66 -18.17 18.02 5.27
N THR A 67 -17.11 18.79 4.98
CA THR A 67 -17.22 20.25 4.89
C THR A 67 -18.05 20.69 3.70
N TRP A 68 -18.00 19.94 2.59
CA TRP A 68 -18.84 20.20 1.45
C TRP A 68 -20.33 20.15 1.84
N PHE A 69 -20.76 19.00 2.36
CA PHE A 69 -22.16 18.76 2.71
C PHE A 69 -22.64 19.61 3.88
N ASP A 70 -21.83 19.77 4.93
CA ASP A 70 -22.26 20.48 6.15
C ASP A 70 -22.39 21.98 5.95
N LYS A 71 -21.60 22.58 5.04
CA LYS A 71 -21.40 24.04 5.00
C LYS A 71 -21.35 24.62 3.61
N VAL A 72 -20.52 24.07 2.73
CA VAL A 72 -20.16 24.73 1.47
C VAL A 72 -21.32 24.67 0.48
N GLU A 73 -21.99 23.52 0.37
CA GLU A 73 -23.13 23.32 -0.52
C GLU A 73 -24.21 24.37 -0.29
N GLN A 74 -24.75 24.47 0.93
CA GLN A 74 -25.79 25.44 1.25
C GLN A 74 -25.30 26.88 1.04
N THR A 75 -24.03 27.19 1.37
CA THR A 75 -23.49 28.55 1.16
C THR A 75 -23.41 28.93 -0.32
N PHE A 76 -23.23 27.97 -1.23
CA PHE A 76 -23.31 28.22 -2.67
C PHE A 76 -24.75 28.41 -3.13
N LEU A 77 -25.69 27.61 -2.65
CA LEU A 77 -27.11 27.75 -2.98
C LEU A 77 -27.66 29.12 -2.51
N ASP A 78 -27.25 29.58 -1.33
CA ASP A 78 -27.57 30.90 -0.78
C ASP A 78 -26.89 32.07 -1.54
N SER A 79 -26.04 31.78 -2.52
CA SER A 79 -25.35 32.77 -3.37
C SER A 79 -25.95 32.89 -4.78
N ASP A 80 -27.21 32.50 -4.94
CA ASP A 80 -27.97 32.42 -6.20
C ASP A 80 -27.36 31.44 -7.23
N LEU A 81 -26.59 30.46 -6.77
CA LEU A 81 -26.08 29.39 -7.62
C LEU A 81 -27.11 28.28 -7.72
N GLU A 82 -27.57 27.98 -8.93
CA GLU A 82 -28.51 26.88 -9.17
C GLU A 82 -27.84 25.52 -8.86
N TYR A 83 -28.53 24.70 -8.07
CA TYR A 83 -28.11 23.33 -7.77
C TYR A 83 -27.97 22.52 -9.06
N GLY A 84 -26.87 21.79 -9.19
CA GLY A 84 -26.60 20.99 -10.39
C GLY A 84 -26.22 21.80 -11.64
N SER A 85 -26.13 23.13 -11.56
CA SER A 85 -25.54 23.93 -12.63
C SER A 85 -24.08 23.54 -12.88
N THR A 86 -23.57 23.77 -14.09
CA THR A 86 -22.17 23.46 -14.44
C THR A 86 -21.18 24.13 -13.47
N LYS A 87 -21.46 25.35 -13.02
CA LYS A 87 -20.61 26.04 -12.03
C LYS A 87 -20.64 25.35 -10.66
N PHE A 88 -21.82 24.95 -10.19
CA PHE A 88 -21.95 24.21 -8.93
C PHE A 88 -21.21 22.88 -8.99
N ILE A 89 -21.41 22.11 -10.07
CA ILE A 89 -20.75 20.82 -10.28
C ILE A 89 -19.22 21.00 -10.34
N ASN A 90 -18.72 22.02 -11.03
CA ASN A 90 -17.29 22.28 -11.09
C ASN A 90 -16.68 22.55 -9.71
N GLU A 91 -17.35 23.32 -8.85
CA GLU A 91 -16.88 23.58 -7.49
C GLU A 91 -16.89 22.33 -6.60
N ARG A 92 -17.91 21.47 -6.75
CA ARG A 92 -17.98 20.16 -6.08
C ARG A 92 -16.85 19.25 -6.54
N ASN A 93 -16.64 19.17 -7.85
CA ASN A 93 -15.64 18.31 -8.46
C ASN A 93 -14.21 18.67 -8.05
N LYS A 94 -13.92 19.93 -7.68
CA LYS A 94 -12.63 20.28 -7.05
C LYS A 94 -12.38 19.49 -5.77
N GLY A 95 -13.41 19.32 -4.94
CA GLY A 95 -13.33 18.53 -3.70
C GLY A 95 -13.05 17.07 -3.99
N PHE A 96 -13.85 16.46 -4.87
CA PHE A 96 -13.66 15.07 -5.29
C PHE A 96 -12.29 14.83 -5.91
N GLN A 97 -11.82 15.73 -6.78
CA GLN A 97 -10.49 15.63 -7.39
C GLN A 97 -9.40 15.67 -6.32
N LEU A 98 -9.47 16.62 -5.38
CA LEU A 98 -8.46 16.68 -4.31
C LEU A 98 -8.50 15.43 -3.44
N GLN A 99 -9.68 14.92 -3.08
CA GLN A 99 -9.78 13.68 -2.31
C GLN A 99 -9.14 12.50 -3.03
N HIS A 100 -9.43 12.35 -4.32
CA HIS A 100 -8.82 11.32 -5.16
C HIS A 100 -7.29 11.46 -5.17
N ASP A 101 -6.78 12.64 -5.49
CA ASP A 101 -5.35 12.93 -5.53
C ASP A 101 -4.66 12.60 -4.20
N LEU A 102 -5.24 13.04 -3.07
CA LEU A 102 -4.67 12.78 -1.74
C LEU A 102 -4.73 11.29 -1.37
N ASN A 103 -5.76 10.55 -1.77
CA ASN A 103 -5.81 9.10 -1.57
C ASN A 103 -4.73 8.37 -2.40
N GLN A 104 -4.54 8.75 -3.66
CA GLN A 104 -3.45 8.22 -4.51
C GLN A 104 -2.07 8.52 -3.90
N GLU A 105 -1.88 9.74 -3.40
CA GLU A 105 -0.66 10.13 -2.71
C GLU A 105 -0.45 9.33 -1.42
N LEU A 106 -1.47 9.19 -0.57
CA LEU A 106 -1.40 8.43 0.68
C LEU A 106 -0.99 6.97 0.41
N LYS A 107 -1.61 6.34 -0.59
CA LYS A 107 -1.24 4.98 -1.00
C LYS A 107 0.20 4.90 -1.50
N SER A 108 0.64 5.90 -2.27
CA SER A 108 2.03 5.97 -2.74
C SER A 108 3.01 6.14 -1.59
N TYR A 109 2.69 6.95 -0.58
CA TYR A 109 3.52 7.10 0.63
C TYR A 109 3.60 5.79 1.42
N GLU A 110 2.46 5.13 1.66
CA GLU A 110 2.40 3.82 2.31
C GLU A 110 3.37 2.85 1.64
N VAL A 111 3.17 2.65 0.34
CA VAL A 111 3.93 1.64 -0.42
C VAL A 111 5.42 1.95 -0.41
N ARG A 112 5.83 3.22 -0.55
CA ARG A 112 7.25 3.61 -0.46
C ARG A 112 7.84 3.35 0.92
N ILE A 113 7.11 3.66 2.00
CA ILE A 113 7.58 3.47 3.37
C ILE A 113 7.74 1.98 3.68
N PHE A 114 6.75 1.17 3.31
CA PHE A 114 6.78 -0.29 3.49
C PHE A 114 7.84 -0.94 2.60
N GLU A 115 8.04 -0.47 1.37
CA GLU A 115 9.11 -0.95 0.49
C GLU A 115 10.49 -0.71 1.11
N LYS A 116 10.74 0.50 1.62
CA LYS A 116 12.01 0.84 2.30
C LYS A 116 12.23 -0.05 3.52
N ALA A 117 11.21 -0.24 4.35
CA ALA A 117 11.26 -1.12 5.51
C ALA A 117 11.54 -2.59 5.11
N ALA A 118 10.81 -3.10 4.11
CA ALA A 118 10.96 -4.46 3.59
C ALA A 118 12.36 -4.72 3.03
N LYS A 119 12.94 -3.76 2.27
CA LYS A 119 14.30 -3.87 1.75
C LYS A 119 15.33 -3.95 2.89
N LYS A 120 15.19 -3.12 3.92
CA LYS A 120 16.09 -3.15 5.09
C LYS A 120 15.99 -4.46 5.86
N LEU A 121 14.77 -4.93 6.13
CA LEU A 121 14.54 -6.22 6.78
C LEU A 121 15.15 -7.37 5.96
N LEU A 122 14.94 -7.39 4.64
CA LEU A 122 15.49 -8.41 3.75
C LEU A 122 17.03 -8.42 3.75
N SER A 123 17.67 -7.24 3.73
CA SER A 123 19.12 -7.14 3.86
C SER A 123 19.62 -7.65 5.21
N SER A 124 19.01 -7.22 6.32
CA SER A 124 19.38 -7.67 7.67
C SER A 124 19.26 -9.19 7.83
N VAL A 125 18.17 -9.79 7.31
CA VAL A 125 17.97 -11.25 7.37
C VAL A 125 19.01 -11.99 6.53
N LYS A 126 19.38 -11.49 5.35
CA LYS A 126 20.40 -12.14 4.51
C LYS A 126 21.77 -12.17 5.19
N GLU A 127 22.11 -11.14 5.96
CA GLU A 127 23.32 -11.11 6.77
C GLU A 127 23.27 -12.16 7.89
N THR A 128 22.17 -12.23 8.67
CA THR A 128 22.04 -13.21 9.76
C THR A 128 21.93 -14.65 9.26
N LEU A 129 21.24 -14.90 8.15
CA LEU A 129 21.12 -16.25 7.58
C LEU A 129 22.42 -16.76 6.95
N SER A 130 23.43 -15.89 6.80
CA SER A 130 24.78 -16.29 6.38
C SER A 130 25.62 -16.86 7.54
N GLU A 131 25.12 -16.80 8.78
CA GLU A 131 25.77 -17.38 9.96
C GLU A 131 25.77 -18.93 9.93
N ASP A 132 26.70 -19.53 10.67
CA ASP A 132 27.01 -20.96 10.58
C ASP A 132 25.90 -21.87 11.15
N PHE A 133 25.03 -22.39 10.29
CA PHE A 133 24.19 -23.55 10.63
C PHE A 133 25.06 -24.82 10.63
N SER A 134 25.14 -25.51 11.76
CA SER A 134 26.01 -26.68 11.94
C SER A 134 25.26 -27.88 12.51
N CYS A 135 25.73 -29.08 12.18
CA CYS A 135 25.17 -30.32 12.68
C CYS A 135 25.35 -30.42 14.20
N THR A 136 24.25 -30.66 14.91
CA THR A 136 24.22 -30.80 16.37
C THR A 136 25.09 -31.95 16.89
N GLN A 137 25.31 -33.00 16.09
CA GLN A 137 26.08 -34.17 16.50
C GLN A 137 27.58 -34.10 16.13
N CYS A 138 27.91 -33.73 14.90
CA CYS A 138 29.30 -33.77 14.41
C CYS A 138 29.91 -32.39 14.15
N GLN A 139 29.15 -31.30 14.34
CA GLN A 139 29.56 -29.92 14.10
C GLN A 139 29.94 -29.60 12.62
N ALA A 140 29.67 -30.52 11.68
CA ALA A 140 29.82 -30.23 10.27
C ALA A 140 28.87 -29.11 9.84
N LYS A 141 29.38 -28.14 9.07
CA LYS A 141 28.58 -27.05 8.51
C LYS A 141 27.52 -27.60 7.56
N LEU A 142 26.29 -27.14 7.74
CA LEU A 142 25.12 -27.53 6.95
C LEU A 142 24.73 -26.38 6.02
N PRO A 143 24.36 -26.68 4.76
CA PRO A 143 23.93 -25.64 3.83
C PRO A 143 22.58 -25.07 4.25
N VAL A 144 22.48 -23.74 4.24
CA VAL A 144 21.20 -23.03 4.40
C VAL A 144 20.58 -22.77 3.02
N LYS A 145 19.32 -23.14 2.84
CA LYS A 145 18.58 -22.86 1.60
C LYS A 145 18.40 -21.35 1.42
N ASN A 146 18.82 -20.84 0.26
CA ASN A 146 18.57 -19.45 -0.13
C ASN A 146 17.07 -19.17 -0.29
N ASN A 147 16.64 -17.97 0.10
CA ASN A 147 15.27 -17.49 -0.06
C ASN A 147 14.21 -18.41 0.59
N PHE A 148 14.60 -19.16 1.62
CA PHE A 148 13.72 -20.03 2.37
C PHE A 148 13.61 -19.56 3.82
N PHE A 149 12.49 -18.93 4.15
CA PHE A 149 12.29 -18.22 5.42
C PHE A 149 11.44 -19.01 6.43
N ARG A 150 11.36 -20.33 6.25
CA ARG A 150 10.60 -21.25 7.11
C ARG A 150 11.52 -22.31 7.72
N SER A 151 11.01 -22.97 8.74
CA SER A 151 11.65 -24.14 9.34
C SER A 151 11.72 -25.29 8.33
N TYR A 152 12.83 -26.02 8.30
CA TYR A 152 12.95 -27.25 7.53
C TYR A 152 13.97 -28.21 8.15
N TYR A 153 13.81 -29.49 7.81
CA TYR A 153 14.76 -30.52 8.18
C TYR A 153 15.94 -30.54 7.20
N SER A 154 17.15 -30.62 7.73
CA SER A 154 18.41 -30.77 6.99
C SER A 154 19.16 -31.97 7.52
N THR A 155 19.34 -32.99 6.67
CA THR A 155 20.11 -34.18 7.00
C THR A 155 21.60 -33.87 6.83
N CYS A 156 22.40 -34.21 7.83
CA CYS A 156 23.84 -34.05 7.75
C CYS A 156 24.44 -35.12 6.84
N ASP A 157 25.10 -34.72 5.75
CA ASP A 157 25.74 -35.66 4.83
C ASP A 157 26.84 -36.51 5.49
N TYR A 158 27.50 -35.98 6.53
CA TYR A 158 28.59 -36.65 7.22
C TYR A 158 28.13 -37.76 8.19
N CYS A 159 27.21 -37.45 9.10
CA CYS A 159 26.79 -38.37 10.16
C CYS A 159 25.32 -38.82 10.09
N GLN A 160 24.59 -38.40 9.05
CA GLN A 160 23.20 -38.75 8.78
C GLN A 160 22.18 -38.29 9.84
N THR A 161 22.60 -37.49 10.80
CA THR A 161 21.71 -36.86 11.78
C THR A 161 20.79 -35.84 11.09
N VAL A 162 19.50 -35.92 11.38
CA VAL A 162 18.52 -34.92 10.93
C VAL A 162 18.54 -33.73 11.89
N ASN A 163 18.82 -32.55 11.36
CA ASN A 163 18.84 -31.30 12.10
C ASN A 163 17.64 -30.44 11.67
N THR A 164 17.13 -29.61 12.57
CA THR A 164 16.09 -28.64 12.25
C THR A 164 16.73 -27.28 12.10
N PHE A 165 16.60 -26.69 10.91
CA PHE A 165 16.94 -25.29 10.70
C PHE A 165 15.77 -24.41 11.12
N GLU A 166 16.06 -23.41 11.96
CA GLU A 166 15.08 -22.42 12.42
C GLU A 166 15.55 -21.00 12.10
N PRO A 167 14.92 -20.29 11.16
CA PRO A 167 15.42 -19.00 10.66
C PRO A 167 15.18 -17.82 11.62
N GLY A 168 14.53 -18.06 12.77
CA GLY A 168 14.16 -17.02 13.73
C GLY A 168 12.98 -16.14 13.29
N THR A 169 12.43 -15.35 14.22
CA THR A 169 11.22 -14.53 13.98
C THR A 169 11.44 -13.47 12.89
N LYS A 170 12.60 -12.81 12.88
CA LYS A 170 12.94 -11.76 11.92
C LYS A 170 12.92 -12.27 10.48
N ALA A 171 13.48 -13.45 10.23
CA ALA A 171 13.45 -14.06 8.90
C ALA A 171 12.05 -14.52 8.50
N ARG A 172 11.28 -15.11 9.43
CA ARG A 172 9.88 -15.48 9.16
C ARG A 172 9.02 -14.27 8.77
N ASN A 173 9.31 -13.09 9.31
CA ASN A 173 8.65 -11.84 8.93
C ASN A 173 8.90 -11.43 7.47
N ILE A 174 9.90 -11.98 6.77
CA ILE A 174 10.05 -11.73 5.33
C ILE A 174 8.79 -12.16 4.58
N GLU A 175 8.29 -13.35 4.88
CA GLU A 175 7.10 -13.88 4.22
C GLU A 175 5.84 -13.09 4.55
N HIS A 176 5.68 -12.70 5.81
CA HIS A 176 4.46 -12.05 6.31
C HIS A 176 4.43 -10.54 6.10
N PHE A 177 5.57 -9.90 5.83
CA PHE A 177 5.67 -8.45 5.70
C PHE A 177 6.37 -8.04 4.40
N ALA A 178 7.63 -8.47 4.21
CA ALA A 178 8.47 -7.93 3.15
C ALA A 178 8.00 -8.33 1.74
N VAL A 179 7.57 -9.58 1.58
CA VAL A 179 7.12 -10.13 0.29
C VAL A 179 5.94 -9.33 -0.28
N ASP A 180 4.93 -9.07 0.55
CA ASP A 180 3.75 -8.32 0.11
C ASP A 180 4.07 -6.83 -0.08
N ALA A 181 4.87 -6.21 0.80
CA ALA A 181 5.30 -4.82 0.64
C ALA A 181 6.06 -4.58 -0.69
N LEU A 182 7.00 -5.47 -1.01
CA LEU A 182 7.76 -5.40 -2.26
C LEU A 182 6.89 -5.70 -3.49
N GLY A 183 5.93 -6.63 -3.35
CA GLY A 183 4.93 -6.89 -4.39
C GLY A 183 4.07 -5.66 -4.68
N GLN A 184 3.57 -4.98 -3.65
CA GLN A 184 2.78 -3.76 -3.80
C GLN A 184 3.60 -2.65 -4.46
N ALA A 185 4.87 -2.50 -4.09
CA ALA A 185 5.76 -1.52 -4.71
C ALA A 185 5.95 -1.75 -6.20
N ALA A 186 6.18 -3.00 -6.62
CA ALA A 186 6.32 -3.34 -8.04
C ALA A 186 5.04 -3.05 -8.84
N ALA A 187 3.87 -3.26 -8.23
CA ALA A 187 2.58 -3.13 -8.89
C ALA A 187 1.92 -1.75 -8.72
N LEU A 188 2.51 -0.83 -7.94
CA LEU A 188 1.90 0.44 -7.54
C LEU A 188 1.36 1.24 -8.73
N LYS A 189 2.16 1.39 -9.79
CA LYS A 189 1.72 2.11 -11.00
C LYS A 189 0.41 1.58 -11.56
N HIS A 190 0.24 0.25 -11.59
CA HIS A 190 -0.97 -0.36 -12.12
C HIS A 190 -2.19 -0.10 -11.23
N HIS A 191 -1.99 -0.16 -9.90
CA HIS A 191 -3.02 0.17 -8.93
C HIS A 191 -3.48 1.62 -9.06
N LEU A 192 -2.54 2.58 -9.11
CA LEU A 192 -2.89 4.00 -9.22
C LEU A 192 -3.65 4.28 -10.52
N THR A 193 -3.18 3.75 -11.65
CA THR A 193 -3.90 3.88 -12.93
C THR A 193 -5.29 3.24 -12.89
N TYR A 194 -5.47 2.11 -12.22
CA TYR A 194 -6.80 1.49 -12.08
C TYR A 194 -7.77 2.39 -11.29
N GLU A 195 -7.31 2.98 -10.18
CA GLU A 195 -8.13 3.91 -9.41
C GLU A 195 -8.41 5.21 -10.17
N ASP A 196 -7.45 5.74 -10.94
CA ASP A 196 -7.67 6.90 -11.82
C ASP A 196 -8.78 6.63 -12.86
N LEU A 197 -8.75 5.46 -13.51
CA LEU A 197 -9.76 5.09 -14.50
C LEU A 197 -11.16 4.96 -13.88
N LYS A 198 -11.25 4.36 -12.69
CA LYS A 198 -12.52 4.31 -11.92
C LYS A 198 -13.02 5.70 -11.56
N PHE A 199 -12.12 6.57 -11.12
CA PHE A 199 -12.45 7.93 -10.73
C PHE A 199 -12.94 8.76 -11.92
N GLN A 200 -12.38 8.54 -13.12
CA GLN A 200 -12.88 9.15 -14.35
C GLN A 200 -14.33 8.76 -14.66
N ASN A 201 -14.69 7.47 -14.52
CA ASN A 201 -16.09 7.05 -14.65
C ASN A 201 -16.99 7.76 -13.62
N TYR A 202 -16.55 7.78 -12.36
CA TYR A 202 -17.26 8.44 -11.26
C TYR A 202 -17.53 9.93 -11.55
N LEU A 203 -16.51 10.71 -11.94
CA LEU A 203 -16.67 12.13 -12.24
C LEU A 203 -17.56 12.40 -13.46
N SER A 204 -17.56 11.48 -14.43
CA SER A 204 -18.35 11.62 -15.65
C SER A 204 -19.80 11.12 -15.51
N ASP A 205 -20.13 10.51 -14.37
CA ASP A 205 -21.41 9.85 -14.08
C ASP A 205 -21.85 8.87 -15.18
N ARG A 206 -20.86 8.20 -15.81
CA ARG A 206 -21.06 7.20 -16.86
C ARG A 206 -19.80 6.35 -17.05
N ASP A 207 -19.97 5.18 -17.67
CA ASP A 207 -18.86 4.27 -17.99
C ASP A 207 -18.12 4.73 -19.26
N ILE A 208 -17.30 5.78 -19.15
CA ILE A 208 -16.39 6.18 -20.24
C ILE A 208 -15.23 5.19 -20.42
N ILE A 209 -14.81 4.56 -19.34
CA ILE A 209 -13.86 3.44 -19.31
C ILE A 209 -14.67 2.15 -19.17
N SER A 210 -14.43 1.23 -20.10
CA SER A 210 -15.14 -0.05 -20.11
C SER A 210 -14.74 -0.95 -18.94
N LYS A 211 -15.64 -1.84 -18.52
CA LYS A 211 -15.35 -2.87 -17.53
C LYS A 211 -14.15 -3.74 -17.92
N ASP A 212 -14.06 -4.11 -19.20
CA ASP A 212 -12.94 -4.92 -19.73
C ASP A 212 -11.59 -4.21 -19.59
N GLU A 213 -11.56 -2.89 -19.78
CA GLU A 213 -10.35 -2.08 -19.60
C GLU A 213 -9.93 -1.99 -18.12
N LEU A 214 -10.90 -1.81 -17.21
CA LEU A 214 -10.67 -1.85 -15.77
C LEU A 214 -10.14 -3.22 -15.31
N ILE A 215 -10.77 -4.31 -15.76
CA ILE A 215 -10.35 -5.68 -15.48
C ILE A 215 -8.94 -5.94 -16.01
N THR A 216 -8.64 -5.48 -17.23
CA THR A 216 -7.30 -5.61 -17.83
C THR A 216 -6.25 -4.89 -17.01
N GLN A 217 -6.55 -3.68 -16.53
CA GLN A 217 -5.61 -2.91 -15.73
C GLN A 217 -5.38 -3.54 -14.34
N TYR A 218 -6.45 -4.01 -13.70
CA TYR A 218 -6.34 -4.72 -12.42
C TYR A 218 -5.60 -6.07 -12.55
N ARG A 219 -5.77 -6.77 -13.69
CA ARG A 219 -4.99 -7.97 -13.99
C ARG A 219 -3.50 -7.66 -14.04
N LYS A 220 -3.08 -6.58 -14.71
CA LYS A 220 -1.66 -6.15 -14.73
C LYS A 220 -1.13 -5.88 -13.33
N TYR A 221 -1.92 -5.24 -12.47
CA TYR A 221 -1.57 -5.06 -11.05
C TYR A 221 -1.33 -6.41 -10.38
N THR A 222 -2.28 -7.33 -10.49
CA THR A 222 -2.22 -8.64 -9.83
C THR A 222 -1.06 -9.49 -10.33
N GLU A 223 -0.85 -9.56 -11.64
CA GLU A 223 0.25 -10.31 -12.23
C GLU A 223 1.61 -9.76 -11.81
N THR A 224 1.82 -8.43 -11.87
CA THR A 224 3.07 -7.79 -11.43
C THR A 224 3.31 -8.02 -9.94
N PHE A 225 2.28 -7.91 -9.11
CA PHE A 225 2.33 -8.19 -7.68
C PHE A 225 2.78 -9.64 -7.42
N LEU A 226 2.14 -10.63 -8.03
CA LEU A 226 2.43 -12.04 -7.82
C LEU A 226 3.81 -12.44 -8.35
N LYS A 227 4.20 -11.97 -9.55
CA LYS A 227 5.53 -12.21 -10.11
C LYS A 227 6.63 -11.70 -9.17
N LYS A 228 6.45 -10.51 -8.59
CA LYS A 228 7.43 -9.98 -7.64
C LYS A 228 7.57 -10.84 -6.37
N ARG A 229 6.47 -11.44 -5.89
CA ARG A 229 6.53 -12.36 -4.75
C ARG A 229 7.28 -13.64 -5.09
N ILE A 230 7.10 -14.16 -6.31
CA ILE A 230 7.82 -15.33 -6.83
C ILE A 230 9.33 -15.06 -6.94
N GLU A 231 9.74 -13.85 -7.35
CA GLU A 231 11.15 -13.47 -7.36
C GLU A 231 11.80 -13.55 -5.96
N ILE A 232 11.03 -13.33 -4.90
CA ILE A 232 11.51 -13.34 -3.51
C ILE A 232 11.42 -14.75 -2.91
N ILE A 233 10.31 -15.45 -3.15
CA ILE A 233 10.05 -16.83 -2.72
C ILE A 233 9.62 -17.66 -3.94
N PRO A 234 10.56 -18.33 -4.62
CA PRO A 234 10.28 -19.08 -5.86
C PRO A 234 9.21 -20.16 -5.73
N ASP A 235 9.06 -20.78 -4.55
CA ASP A 235 8.03 -21.79 -4.25
C ASP A 235 6.59 -21.28 -4.49
N TYR A 236 6.39 -19.97 -4.59
CA TYR A 236 5.08 -19.40 -4.91
C TYR A 236 4.67 -19.62 -6.37
N GLN A 237 5.60 -20.00 -7.25
CA GLN A 237 5.32 -20.34 -8.64
C GLN A 237 4.26 -21.44 -8.75
N ASP A 238 4.30 -22.43 -7.87
CA ASP A 238 3.37 -23.58 -7.86
C ASP A 238 1.93 -23.16 -7.56
N ARG A 239 1.73 -22.00 -6.93
CA ARG A 239 0.42 -21.45 -6.57
C ARG A 239 -0.03 -20.29 -7.45
N TYR A 240 0.79 -19.87 -8.43
CA TYR A 240 0.55 -18.66 -9.21
C TYR A 240 -0.86 -18.60 -9.81
N GLU A 241 -1.27 -19.64 -10.55
CA GLU A 241 -2.58 -19.66 -11.21
C GLU A 241 -3.75 -19.62 -10.22
N LYS A 242 -3.61 -20.33 -9.09
CA LYS A 242 -4.61 -20.34 -8.02
C LYS A 242 -4.74 -18.95 -7.38
N ASP A 243 -3.61 -18.32 -7.05
CA ASP A 243 -3.56 -17.00 -6.42
C ASP A 243 -4.05 -15.90 -7.37
N LEU A 244 -3.70 -15.99 -8.66
CA LEU A 244 -4.19 -15.09 -9.70
C LEU A 244 -5.71 -15.20 -9.83
N SER A 245 -6.22 -16.42 -9.99
CA SER A 245 -7.66 -16.67 -10.09
C SER A 245 -8.40 -16.12 -8.86
N ALA A 246 -7.96 -16.46 -7.64
CA ALA A 246 -8.57 -15.99 -6.41
C ALA A 246 -8.58 -14.46 -6.27
N LYS A 247 -7.49 -13.77 -6.66
CA LYS A 247 -7.41 -12.30 -6.63
C LYS A 247 -8.27 -11.64 -7.71
N MET A 248 -8.45 -12.29 -8.86
CA MET A 248 -9.29 -11.79 -9.95
C MET A 248 -10.78 -12.03 -9.70
N SER A 249 -11.17 -13.11 -9.02
CA SER A 249 -12.58 -13.41 -8.68
C SER A 249 -13.25 -12.25 -7.95
N PHE A 250 -12.54 -11.62 -7.00
CA PHE A 250 -13.04 -10.45 -6.28
C PHE A 250 -13.43 -9.28 -7.19
N LEU A 251 -12.80 -9.12 -8.35
CA LEU A 251 -13.16 -8.03 -9.27
C LEU A 251 -14.33 -8.40 -10.19
N ILE A 252 -14.41 -9.67 -10.57
CA ILE A 252 -15.47 -10.18 -11.46
C ILE A 252 -16.83 -10.15 -10.77
N ASP A 253 -16.86 -10.36 -9.44
CA ASP A 253 -18.10 -10.39 -8.68
C ASP A 253 -18.63 -8.99 -8.30
N TYR A 254 -17.79 -7.95 -8.39
CA TYR A 254 -18.09 -6.61 -7.85
C TYR A 254 -17.98 -5.45 -8.85
N ILE A 255 -17.66 -5.72 -10.13
CA ILE A 255 -17.72 -4.75 -11.24
C ILE A 255 -18.84 -5.13 -12.19
#